data_AF-A0A9E3J9S5-F1
#
_entry.id   AF-A0A9E3J9S5-F1
#
_cell.length_a   1.000
_cell.length_b   1.000
_cell.length_c   1.000
_cell.angle_alpha   90.00
_cell.angle_beta   90.00
_cell.angle_gamma   90.00
#
_symmetry.space_group_name_H-M   'P 1'
#
loop_
_entity.id
_entity.type
_entity.pdbx_description
1 polymer ?
#
loop_
_entity_poly.entity_id
_entity_poly.type
_entity_poly.pdbx_seq_one_letter_code
_entity_poly.pdbx_strand_id
1 'polypeptide(L)' 'MLGPVETRSVSPVFVGRTEELNSLNEALARAAAGEPQALLLGGEAGVGKTRLVEEFATAACRQGAVVALGGC' A
#
# COMPACT_ATOMS: atom_id res chain seq x y z
N MET A 1 -18.19 29.35 -16.25
CA MET A 1 -18.98 28.11 -16.24
C MET A 1 -18.22 27.14 -15.35
N LEU A 2 -18.74 26.82 -14.17
CA LEU A 2 -18.02 25.96 -13.21
C LEU A 2 -17.83 24.58 -13.84
N GLY A 3 -16.59 24.15 -14.08
CA GLY A 3 -16.26 22.73 -14.06
C GLY A 3 -15.59 22.41 -12.74
N PRO A 4 -15.17 21.16 -12.47
CA PRO A 4 -15.75 19.83 -12.68
C PRO A 4 -16.27 19.30 -11.31
N VAL A 5 -16.65 18.01 -11.17
CA VAL A 5 -16.21 17.10 -10.08
C VAL A 5 -16.55 15.66 -10.49
N GLU A 6 -15.55 14.81 -10.75
CA GLU A 6 -15.70 13.36 -10.61
C GLU A 6 -15.35 13.01 -9.17
N THR A 7 -16.35 12.77 -8.33
CA THR A 7 -16.11 12.39 -6.93
C THR A 7 -15.89 10.88 -6.91
N ARG A 8 -14.62 10.45 -6.94
CA ARG A 8 -14.30 9.04 -6.72
C ARG A 8 -14.51 8.72 -5.24
N SER A 9 -15.68 8.18 -4.90
CA SER A 9 -15.97 7.70 -3.55
C SER A 9 -15.07 6.50 -3.25
N VAL A 10 -14.16 6.67 -2.29
CA VAL A 10 -13.32 5.58 -1.77
C VAL A 10 -13.82 5.27 -0.36
N SER A 11 -14.13 4.00 -0.09
CA SER A 11 -14.45 3.55 1.26
C SER A 11 -13.26 3.85 2.19
N PRO A 12 -13.48 4.49 3.35
CA PRO A 12 -12.39 4.70 4.32
C PRO A 12 -11.94 3.37 4.96
N VAL A 13 -12.77 2.34 4.90
CA VAL A 13 -12.49 1.03 5.49
C VAL A 13 -11.73 0.16 4.48
N PHE A 14 -10.54 -0.29 4.88
CA PHE A 14 -9.80 -1.32 4.16
C PHE A 14 -10.36 -2.70 4.54
N VAL A 15 -10.90 -3.42 3.56
CA VAL A 15 -11.56 -4.72 3.78
C VAL A 15 -10.85 -5.79 2.96
N GLY A 16 -10.61 -6.94 3.59
CA GLY A 16 -9.88 -8.05 2.99
C GLY A 16 -8.38 -7.75 2.84
N ARG A 17 -7.68 -8.62 2.10
CA ARG A 17 -6.26 -8.49 1.76
C ARG A 17 -5.28 -8.57 2.95
N THR A 18 -5.71 -9.20 4.04
CA THR A 18 -4.90 -9.38 5.25
C THR A 18 -3.66 -10.23 4.98
N GLU A 19 -3.77 -11.26 4.13
CA GLU A 19 -2.65 -12.14 3.78
C GLU A 19 -1.55 -11.38 3.01
N GLU A 20 -1.94 -10.54 2.07
CA GLU A 20 -1.03 -9.70 1.30
C GLU A 20 -0.39 -8.61 2.17
N LEU A 21 -1.15 -7.99 3.07
CA LEU A 21 -0.58 -7.07 4.07
C LEU A 21 0.42 -7.77 5.00
N ASN A 22 0.10 -8.98 5.46
CA ASN A 22 1.01 -9.76 6.30
C ASN A 22 2.30 -10.09 5.55
N SER A 23 2.20 -10.47 4.28
CA SER A 23 3.36 -10.75 3.43
C SER A 23 4.27 -9.51 3.26
N LEU A 24 3.67 -8.32 3.10
CA LEU A 24 4.40 -7.06 3.04
C LEU A 24 5.05 -6.70 4.40
N ASN A 25 4.34 -6.93 5.51
CA ASN A 25 4.87 -6.68 6.85
C ASN A 25 6.01 -7.62 7.22
N GLU A 26 5.94 -8.90 6.83
CA GLU A 26 7.03 -9.86 7.02
C GLU A 26 8.26 -9.47 6.21
N ALA A 27 8.07 -9.00 4.98
CA ALA A 27 9.17 -8.45 4.18
C ALA A 27 9.78 -7.20 4.83
N LEU A 28 8.96 -6.30 5.37
CA LEU A 28 9.46 -5.14 6.11
C LEU A 28 10.28 -5.56 7.33
N ALA A 29 9.85 -6.57 8.08
CA ALA A 29 10.57 -7.10 9.23
C ALA A 29 11.94 -7.67 8.83
N ARG A 30 12.02 -8.43 7.72
CA ARG A 30 13.32 -8.91 7.18
C ARG A 30 14.21 -7.76 6.72
N ALA A 31 13.65 -6.75 6.06
CA ALA A 31 14.39 -5.56 5.65
C ALA A 31 14.97 -4.80 6.86
N ALA A 32 14.18 -4.67 7.94
CA ALA A 32 14.63 -4.07 9.19
C ALA A 32 15.73 -4.88 9.89
N ALA A 33 15.76 -6.20 9.68
CA ALA A 33 16.82 -7.09 10.16
C ALA A 33 18.11 -7.04 9.30
N GLY A 34 18.15 -6.19 8.27
CA GLY A 34 19.33 -6.01 7.41
C GLY A 34 19.33 -6.87 6.15
N GLU A 35 18.21 -7.52 5.82
CA GLU A 35 18.04 -8.32 4.60
C GLU A 35 17.16 -7.58 3.59
N PRO A 36 17.72 -6.87 2.58
CA PRO A 36 16.93 -6.09 1.62
C PRO A 36 15.89 -6.96 0.90
N GLN A 37 14.67 -6.44 0.76
CA GLN A 37 13.57 -7.15 0.10
C GLN A 37 13.09 -6.39 -1.13
N ALA A 38 12.75 -7.12 -2.19
CA ALA A 38 12.08 -6.60 -3.38
C ALA A 38 10.84 -7.45 -3.66
N LEU A 39 9.68 -6.81 -3.79
CA LEU A 39 8.39 -7.49 -3.98
C LEU A 39 7.67 -6.91 -5.19
N LEU A 40 6.96 -7.77 -5.92
CA LEU A 40 6.11 -7.40 -7.05
C LEU A 40 4.65 -7.61 -6.67
N LEU A 41 3.85 -6.55 -6.75
CA LEU A 41 2.41 -6.61 -6.50
C LEU A 41 1.65 -6.85 -7.80
N GLY A 42 1.38 -8.12 -8.10
CA GLY A 42 0.50 -8.53 -9.19
C GLY A 42 -0.99 -8.44 -8.83
N GLY A 43 -1.85 -8.35 -9.83
CA GLY A 43 -3.30 -8.44 -9.65
C GLY A 43 -4.08 -7.73 -10.74
N GLU A 44 -5.39 -8.00 -10.80
CA GLU A 44 -6.30 -7.45 -11.81
C GLU A 44 -6.44 -5.93 -11.71
N ALA A 45 -6.90 -5.29 -12.80
CA ALA A 45 -7.23 -3.88 -12.79
C ALA A 45 -8.37 -3.62 -11.78
N GLY A 46 -8.21 -2.60 -10.94
CA GLY A 46 -9.23 -2.24 -9.94
C GLY A 46 -9.25 -3.08 -8.66
N VAL A 47 -8.43 -4.14 -8.52
CA VAL A 47 -8.37 -5.00 -7.32
C VAL A 47 -7.84 -4.32 -6.05
N GLY A 48 -7.51 -3.03 -6.11
CA GLY A 48 -7.05 -2.27 -4.95
C GLY A 48 -5.54 -2.34 -4.67
N LYS A 49 -4.69 -2.62 -5.68
CA LYS A 49 -3.22 -2.62 -5.52
C LYS A 49 -2.68 -1.31 -4.93
N THR A 50 -3.11 -0.16 -5.47
CA THR A 50 -2.71 1.15 -4.94
C THR A 50 -3.13 1.32 -3.49
N ARG A 51 -4.36 0.91 -3.15
CA ARG A 51 -4.87 1.00 -1.78
C ARG A 51 -4.08 0.11 -0.81
N LEU A 52 -3.69 -1.09 -1.24
CA LEU A 52 -2.84 -1.99 -0.46
C LEU A 52 -1.47 -1.37 -0.17
N VAL A 53 -0.84 -0.72 -1.17
CA VAL A 53 0.44 -0.02 -0.99
C VAL A 53 0.30 1.15 -0.03
N GLU A 54 -0.77 1.95 -0.14
CA GLU A 54 -1.05 3.06 0.78
C GLU A 54 -1.25 2.61 2.23
N GLU A 55 -2.00 1.51 2.43
CA GLU A 55 -2.25 0.96 3.76
C GLU A 55 -0.95 0.44 4.39
N PHE A 56 -0.17 -0.33 3.61
CA PHE A 56 1.14 -0.80 4.03
C PHE A 56 2.10 0.35 4.35
N ALA A 57 2.19 1.36 3.48
CA ALA A 57 3.02 2.55 3.69
C ALA A 57 2.64 3.30 4.97
N THR A 58 1.34 3.48 5.21
CA THR A 58 0.83 4.11 6.43
C THR A 58 1.23 3.32 7.67
N ALA A 59 1.09 1.99 7.64
CA ALA A 59 1.49 1.13 8.74
C ALA A 59 3.02 1.14 8.95
N ALA A 60 3.82 1.13 7.87
CA ALA A 60 5.28 1.16 7.93
C ALA A 60 5.78 2.49 8.53
N CYS A 61 5.23 3.63 8.11
CA CYS A 61 5.53 4.93 8.72
C CYS A 61 5.26 4.94 10.23
N ARG A 62 4.13 4.37 10.67
CA ARG A 62 3.79 4.26 12.11
C ARG A 62 4.77 3.38 12.89
N GLN A 63 5.43 2.43 12.22
CA GLN A 63 6.48 1.58 12.77
C GLN A 63 7.87 2.23 12.71
N GLY A 64 7.97 3.47 12.23
CA GLY A 64 9.23 4.23 12.16
C GLY A 64 10.02 4.04 10.87
N ALA A 65 9.46 3.35 9.86
CA ALA A 65 10.09 3.27 8.55
C ALA A 65 10.03 4.62 7.84
N VAL A 66 11.12 4.98 7.14
CA VAL A 66 11.12 6.09 6.19
C VAL A 66 10.53 5.58 4.88
N VAL A 67 9.43 6.17 4.43
CA VAL A 67 8.73 5.76 3.22
C VAL A 67 8.90 6.80 2.11
N ALA A 68 9.29 6.32 0.93
CA ALA A 68 9.27 7.09 -0.32
C ALA A 68 8.31 6.42 -1.31
N LEU A 69 7.45 7.21 -1.95
CA LEU A 69 6.47 6.74 -2.94
C LEU A 69 6.75 7.41 -4.29
N GLY A 70 6.66 6.62 -5.36
CA GLY A 70 6.78 7.08 -6.75
C GLY A 70 5.71 6.43 -7.63
N GLY A 71 5.35 7.13 -8.70
CA GLY A 71 4.38 6.66 -9.70
C GLY A 71 4.93 6.83 -11.12
N CYS A 72 4.26 6.21 -12.09
CA CYS A 72 4.55 6.33 -13.52
C CYS A 72 3.39 6.95 -14.30
#